data_AF-A0A527W3V9-F1
#
_entry.id   AF-A0A527W3V9-F1
#
_cell.length_a   1.000
_cell.length_b   1.000
_cell.length_c   1.000
_cell.angle_alpha   90.00
_cell.angle_beta   90.00
_cell.angle_gamma   90.00
#
_symmetry.space_group_name_H-M   'P 1'
#
loop_
_entity.id
_entity.type
_entity.pdbx_description
1 polymer ?
#
loop_
_entity_poly.entity_id
_entity_poly.type
_entity_poly.pdbx_seq_one_letter_code
_entity_poly.pdbx_strand_id
1 'polypeptide(L)' 'RVDDALNATRAAVEEGIVAGGGVALLRASANIKATGVNADQAAGINIVRRALQAPARQIAANAGAEASIVAGKIL' A
#
# COMPACT_ATOMS: atom_id res chain seq x y z
N ARG A 1 3.82 23.11 5.32
CA ARG A 1 3.72 22.99 3.83
C ARG A 1 5.08 23.12 3.14
N VAL A 2 5.86 24.19 3.38
CA VAL A 2 7.23 24.30 2.83
C VAL A 2 8.14 23.24 3.44
N ASP A 3 8.06 23.04 4.76
CA ASP A 3 8.87 22.02 5.46
C ASP A 3 8.53 20.60 5.00
N ASP A 4 7.23 20.29 4.82
CA ASP A 4 6.78 18.97 4.33
C ASP A 4 7.33 18.68 2.92
N ALA A 5 7.34 19.68 2.05
CA ALA A 5 7.88 19.55 0.71
C ALA A 5 9.40 19.35 0.73
N LEU A 6 10.13 20.10 1.57
CA LEU A 6 11.59 19.97 1.71
C LEU A 6 11.98 18.59 2.27
N ASN A 7 11.24 18.10 3.26
CA ASN A 7 11.49 16.79 3.85
C ASN A 7 11.15 15.66 2.87
N ALA A 8 10.05 15.77 2.13
CA ALA A 8 9.67 14.78 1.12
C ALA A 8 10.67 14.70 -0.04
N THR A 9 11.20 15.84 -0.52
CA THR A 9 12.20 15.83 -1.60
C THR A 9 13.55 15.30 -1.12
N ARG A 10 13.96 15.58 0.12
CA ARG A 10 15.15 14.97 0.73
C ARG A 10 15.02 13.45 0.82
N ALA A 11 13.91 12.96 1.38
CA ALA A 11 13.64 11.52 1.45
C ALA A 11 13.61 10.85 0.07
N ALA A 12 13.02 11.52 -0.93
CA ALA A 12 13.00 11.02 -2.31
C ALA A 12 14.39 10.90 -2.94
N VAL A 13 15.35 11.76 -2.55
CA VAL A 13 16.76 11.65 -2.99
C VAL A 13 17.47 10.49 -2.30
N GLU A 14 17.18 10.24 -1.03
CA GLU A 14 17.85 9.22 -0.21
C GLU A 14 17.35 7.80 -0.50
N GLU A 15 16.03 7.60 -0.60
CA GLU A 15 15.40 6.27 -0.71
C GLU A 15 14.78 6.00 -2.09
N GLY A 16 14.74 7.01 -2.96
CA GLY A 16 14.05 6.96 -4.24
C GLY A 16 12.55 7.18 -4.12
N ILE A 17 11.83 6.93 -5.22
CA ILE A 17 10.38 7.13 -5.30
C ILE A 17 9.69 5.90 -5.87
N VAL A 18 8.42 5.73 -5.51
CA VAL A 18 7.54 4.68 -6.02
C VAL A 18 6.20 5.27 -6.46
N ALA A 19 5.38 4.47 -7.13
CA ALA A 19 4.03 4.87 -7.51
C ALA A 19 3.18 5.23 -6.27
N GLY A 20 2.65 6.45 -6.25
CA GLY A 20 1.79 6.96 -5.19
C GLY A 20 0.36 6.38 -5.21
N GLY A 21 -0.58 7.06 -4.54
CA GLY A 21 -2.00 6.69 -4.57
C GLY A 21 -2.32 5.32 -3.95
N GLY A 22 -1.43 4.79 -3.10
CA GLY A 22 -1.55 3.44 -2.54
C GLY A 22 -1.21 2.30 -3.52
N VAL A 23 -0.80 2.61 -4.76
CA VAL A 23 -0.50 1.61 -5.80
C VAL A 23 0.70 0.74 -5.43
N ALA A 24 1.79 1.34 -4.96
CA ALA A 24 2.97 0.58 -4.54
C ALA A 24 2.66 -0.42 -3.42
N LEU A 25 1.90 0.00 -2.40
CA LEU A 25 1.49 -0.87 -1.29
C LEU A 25 0.55 -1.99 -1.75
N LEU A 26 -0.41 -1.66 -2.63
CA LEU A 26 -1.33 -2.65 -3.19
C LEU A 26 -0.58 -3.74 -3.97
N ARG A 27 0.37 -3.36 -4.84
CA ARG A 27 1.22 -4.30 -5.58
C ARG A 27 2.15 -5.09 -4.66
N ALA A 28 2.69 -4.46 -3.62
CA ALA A 28 3.51 -5.16 -2.62
C ALA A 28 2.69 -6.25 -1.91
N SER A 29 1.42 -5.99 -1.58
CA SER A 29 0.55 -6.96 -0.92
C SER A 29 0.37 -8.27 -1.71
N ALA A 30 0.32 -8.19 -3.04
CA ALA A 30 0.23 -9.36 -3.92
C ALA A 30 1.55 -10.16 -3.99
N ASN A 31 2.68 -9.48 -3.78
CA ASN A 31 4.02 -10.06 -3.88
C ASN A 31 4.59 -10.59 -2.55
N ILE A 32 3.83 -10.56 -1.44
CA ILE A 32 4.27 -11.15 -0.17
C ILE A 32 4.37 -12.67 -0.31
N LYS A 33 5.60 -13.18 -0.31
CA LYS A 33 5.96 -14.61 -0.33
C LYS A 33 6.22 -15.21 1.06
N ALA A 34 6.13 -14.40 2.11
CA ALA A 34 6.37 -14.85 3.48
C ALA A 34 5.33 -15.90 3.90
N THR A 35 5.81 -16.94 4.59
CA THR A 35 4.99 -18.02 5.16
C THR A 35 5.22 -18.09 6.67
N GLY A 36 4.15 -18.15 7.45
CA GLY A 36 4.26 -18.29 8.90
C GLY A 36 4.69 -19.70 9.30
N VAL A 37 5.49 -19.81 10.35
CA VAL A 37 5.92 -21.10 10.93
C VAL A 37 4.79 -21.70 11.79
N ASN A 38 3.84 -20.88 12.24
CA ASN A 38 2.65 -21.28 12.98
C ASN A 38 1.40 -20.48 12.54
N ALA A 39 0.25 -20.84 13.10
CA ALA A 39 -1.03 -20.22 12.75
C ALA A 39 -1.06 -18.71 13.06
N ASP A 40 -0.47 -18.27 14.17
CA ASP A 40 -0.46 -16.87 14.58
C ASP A 40 0.36 -16.00 13.62
N GLN A 41 1.52 -16.50 13.19
CA GLN A 41 2.35 -15.83 12.20
C GLN A 41 1.65 -15.77 10.84
N ALA A 42 0.97 -16.84 10.42
CA ALA A 42 0.19 -16.84 9.19
C ALA A 42 -0.96 -15.82 9.26
N ALA A 43 -1.64 -15.73 10.40
CA ALA A 43 -2.65 -14.70 10.64
C ALA A 43 -2.05 -13.29 10.56
N GLY A 44 -0.90 -13.04 11.20
CA GLY A 44 -0.18 -11.77 11.14
C GLY A 44 0.19 -11.35 9.71
N ILE A 45 0.71 -12.28 8.90
CA ILE A 45 1.02 -12.04 7.48
C ILE A 45 -0.24 -11.64 6.71
N ASN A 46 -1.37 -12.30 6.96
CA ASN A 46 -2.64 -11.97 6.31
C ASN A 46 -3.19 -10.61 6.74
N ILE A 47 -3.00 -10.21 8.00
CA ILE A 47 -3.36 -8.88 8.50
C ILE A 47 -2.58 -7.80 7.73
N VAL A 48 -1.25 -7.96 7.61
CA VAL A 48 -0.41 -7.03 6.85
C VAL A 48 -0.83 -6.99 5.38
N ARG A 49 -1.06 -8.16 4.76
CA ARG A 49 -1.52 -8.26 3.37
C ARG A 49 -2.82 -7.47 3.14
N ARG A 50 -3.77 -7.53 4.08
CA ARG A 50 -5.02 -6.76 4.02
C ARG A 50 -4.79 -5.26 4.26
N ALA A 51 -3.97 -4.90 5.24
CA ALA A 51 -3.69 -3.51 5.60
C ALA A 51 -3.07 -2.73 4.45
N LEU A 52 -2.16 -3.34 3.69
CA LEU A 52 -1.51 -2.72 2.54
C LEU A 52 -2.47 -2.35 1.39
N GLN A 53 -3.65 -2.98 1.32
CA GLN A 53 -4.67 -2.65 0.33
C GLN A 53 -5.54 -1.45 0.75
N ALA A 54 -5.60 -1.13 2.04
CA ALA A 54 -6.50 -0.12 2.58
C ALA A 54 -6.28 1.29 1.98
N PRO A 55 -5.05 1.78 1.76
CA PRO A 55 -4.84 3.13 1.23
C PRO A 55 -5.46 3.35 -0.16
N ALA A 56 -5.23 2.42 -1.10
CA ALA A 56 -5.79 2.51 -2.44
C ALA A 56 -7.33 2.43 -2.42
N ARG A 57 -7.89 1.54 -1.58
CA ARG A 57 -9.33 1.38 -1.41
C ARG A 57 -9.97 2.63 -0.79
N GLN A 58 -9.32 3.25 0.20
CA GLN A 58 -9.81 4.47 0.83
C GLN A 58 -9.82 5.63 -0.17
N ILE A 59 -8.77 5.78 -0.99
CA ILE A 59 -8.72 6.81 -2.03
C ILE A 59 -9.84 6.59 -3.05
N ALA A 60 -10.08 5.35 -3.49
CA ALA A 60 -11.17 5.03 -4.41
C ALA A 60 -12.54 5.35 -3.82
N ALA A 61 -12.78 5.00 -2.55
CA ALA A 61 -14.03 5.30 -1.84
C ALA A 61 -14.24 6.82 -1.68
N ASN A 62 -13.19 7.57 -1.34
CA ASN A 62 -13.24 9.04 -1.25
C ASN A 62 -13.55 9.69 -2.60
N ALA A 63 -13.21 9.04 -3.71
CA ALA A 63 -13.53 9.48 -5.07
C ALA A 63 -14.93 9.02 -5.55
N GLY A 64 -15.72 8.35 -4.70
CA GLY A 64 -17.04 7.82 -5.05
C GLY A 64 -17.01 6.58 -5.96
N ALA A 65 -15.84 5.96 -6.13
CA ALA A 65 -15.67 4.76 -6.92
C ALA A 65 -15.78 3.49 -6.06
N GLU A 66 -16.18 2.38 -6.68
CA GLU A 66 -16.22 1.09 -6.00
C GLU A 66 -14.79 0.55 -5.84
N ALA A 67 -14.35 0.43 -4.58
CA ALA A 67 -12.96 0.16 -4.24
C ALA A 67 -12.46 -1.22 -4.72
N SER A 68 -13.34 -2.21 -4.84
CA SER A 68 -12.96 -3.54 -5.33
C SER A 68 -12.67 -3.56 -6.84
N ILE A 69 -13.45 -2.83 -7.65
CA ILE A 69 -13.22 -2.66 -9.08
C ILE A 69 -11.92 -1.89 -9.32
N VAL A 70 -11.67 -0.81 -8.57
CA VAL A 70 -10.43 -0.03 -8.75
C VAL A 70 -9.21 -0.84 -8.34
N ALA A 71 -9.24 -1.49 -7.17
CA ALA A 71 -8.12 -2.33 -6.73
C ALA A 71 -7.88 -3.51 -7.69
N GLY A 72 -8.95 -4.13 -8.19
CA GLY A 72 -8.87 -5.24 -9.15
C GLY A 72 -8.37 -4.84 -10.54
N LYS A 73 -8.48 -3.57 -10.94
CA LYS A 73 -7.88 -3.08 -12.19
C LYS A 73 -6.38 -2.76 -12.08
N ILE A 74 -5.88 -2.54 -10.86
CA ILE A 74 -4.47 -2.18 -10.60
C ILE A 74 -3.60 -3.44 -10.43
N LEU A 75 -4.19 -4.49 -9.86
CA LEU A 75 -3.61 -5.83 -9.70
C LEU A 75 -3.71 -6.63 -11.00
#